data_AF-A0AAV1JIE8-F1
#
_entry.id   AF-A0AAV1JIE8-F1
#
_cell.length_a   1.000
_cell.length_b   1.000
_cell.length_c   1.000
_cell.angle_alpha   90.00
_cell.angle_beta   90.00
_cell.angle_gamma   90.00
#
_symmetry.space_group_name_H-M   'P 1'
#
loop_
_entity.id
_entity.type
_entity.pdbx_description
1 polymer ?
#
loop_
_entity_poly.entity_id
_entity_poly.type
_entity_poly.pdbx_seq_one_letter_code
_entity_poly.pdbx_strand_id
1 'polypeptide(L)'
;MISDSLLPIRLAGNALLFTAHVINIIVMHLALQDLKDINLIIFKSLKWKYITIWNLAFQNIYLLGCIACDLSTMFKIFDSNLFLKEMKRYRTTYFAAVLWPTSLVASVLSWPIFFYNRELVFPSYIDKVLSLGSNHMIHSFIILVNAWELVLLPRKRPATHNTNFLIMAVIYEAYFTLMITNYRHTGLWPYPLAYDLYGTIYFPLLMLGILILQIFSYFIQWPLVDLCHGSRKKKD
;
A
#
# COMPACT_ATOMS: atom_id res chain seq x y z
N MET A 1 11.73 -3.28 27.28
CA MET A 1 13.13 -3.74 27.11
C MET A 1 13.39 -4.70 25.92
N ILE A 2 12.41 -5.03 25.04
CA ILE A 2 12.62 -5.91 23.86
C ILE A 2 12.73 -5.11 22.53
N SER A 3 12.57 -3.78 22.59
CA SER A 3 12.68 -2.87 21.43
C SER A 3 14.02 -3.00 20.70
N ASP A 4 15.09 -3.25 21.45
CA ASP A 4 16.45 -3.06 20.94
C ASP A 4 17.08 -4.36 20.42
N SER A 5 16.61 -5.54 20.88
CA SER A 5 17.16 -6.83 20.42
C SER A 5 16.71 -7.19 19.00
N LEU A 6 15.52 -6.73 18.58
CA LEU A 6 15.01 -6.93 17.23
C LEU A 6 15.39 -5.79 16.27
N LEU A 7 16.01 -4.72 16.78
CA LEU A 7 16.33 -3.53 16.00
C LEU A 7 17.22 -3.83 14.78
N PRO A 8 18.32 -4.60 14.89
CA PRO A 8 19.15 -4.91 13.72
C PRO A 8 18.41 -5.74 12.66
N ILE A 9 17.59 -6.70 13.09
CA ILE A 9 16.79 -7.55 12.20
C ILE A 9 15.76 -6.71 11.45
N ARG A 10 15.02 -5.85 12.18
CA ARG A 10 14.02 -4.97 11.59
C ARG A 10 14.66 -4.00 10.60
N LEU A 11 15.79 -3.38 10.96
CA LEU A 11 16.51 -2.48 10.08
C LEU A 11 16.97 -3.18 8.79
N ALA A 12 17.61 -4.36 8.91
CA ALA A 12 18.11 -5.12 7.77
C ALA A 12 16.96 -5.55 6.84
N GLY A 13 15.87 -6.07 7.39
CA GLY A 13 14.71 -6.45 6.58
C GLY A 13 14.01 -5.26 5.96
N ASN A 14 13.86 -4.13 6.67
CA ASN A 14 13.26 -2.93 6.08
C ASN A 14 14.11 -2.38 4.93
N ALA A 15 15.44 -2.41 5.05
CA ALA A 15 16.34 -2.08 3.96
C ALA A 15 16.17 -3.03 2.76
N LEU A 16 16.12 -4.34 3.01
CA LEU A 16 15.92 -5.33 1.95
C LEU A 16 14.57 -5.14 1.21
N LEU A 17 13.49 -4.96 1.96
CA LEU A 17 12.14 -4.75 1.41
C LEU A 17 12.06 -3.45 0.61
N PHE A 18 12.68 -2.36 1.11
CA PHE A 18 12.77 -1.09 0.40
C PHE A 18 13.53 -1.26 -0.91
N THR A 19 14.70 -1.89 -0.88
CA THR A 19 15.49 -2.18 -2.07
C THR A 19 14.72 -3.03 -3.07
N ALA A 20 14.00 -4.06 -2.63
CA ALA A 20 13.17 -4.90 -3.50
C ALA A 20 12.07 -4.09 -4.22
N HIS A 21 11.40 -3.18 -3.50
CA HIS A 21 10.41 -2.29 -4.12
C HIS A 21 11.02 -1.29 -5.09
N VAL A 22 12.16 -0.68 -4.75
CA VAL A 22 12.88 0.24 -5.65
C VAL A 22 13.33 -0.48 -6.93
N ILE A 23 13.90 -1.69 -6.80
CA ILE A 23 14.28 -2.51 -7.95
C ILE A 23 13.06 -2.80 -8.82
N ASN A 24 11.93 -3.23 -8.24
CA ASN A 24 10.73 -3.50 -9.04
C ASN A 24 10.21 -2.22 -9.74
N ILE A 25 10.25 -1.05 -9.08
CA ILE A 25 9.88 0.22 -9.73
C ILE A 25 10.78 0.52 -10.93
N ILE A 26 12.10 0.33 -10.79
CA ILE A 26 13.06 0.53 -11.88
C ILE A 26 12.77 -0.46 -13.01
N VAL A 27 12.58 -1.75 -12.71
CA VAL A 27 12.24 -2.77 -13.70
C VAL A 27 10.97 -2.41 -14.47
N MET A 28 9.89 -2.05 -13.77
CA MET A 28 8.64 -1.62 -14.42
C MET A 28 8.82 -0.34 -15.24
N HIS A 29 9.64 0.61 -14.77
CA HIS A 29 9.91 1.84 -15.49
C HIS A 29 10.66 1.59 -16.80
N LEU A 30 11.72 0.78 -16.75
CA LEU A 30 12.53 0.41 -17.91
C LEU A 30 11.70 -0.40 -18.92
N ALA A 31 10.86 -1.32 -18.44
CA ALA A 31 9.97 -2.11 -19.29
C ALA A 31 8.95 -1.27 -20.08
N LEU A 32 8.65 -0.06 -19.62
CA LEU A 32 7.73 0.86 -20.28
C LEU A 32 8.45 1.88 -21.17
N GLN A 33 9.73 1.71 -21.49
CA GLN A 33 10.45 2.55 -22.46
C GLN A 33 10.25 2.06 -23.89
N ASP A 34 10.33 3.00 -24.84
CA ASP A 34 10.33 2.74 -26.30
C ASP A 34 9.19 1.84 -26.82
N LEU A 35 7.98 2.04 -26.27
CA LEU A 35 6.78 1.29 -26.62
C LEU A 35 6.29 1.64 -28.03
N LYS A 36 6.01 0.62 -28.84
CA LYS A 36 5.42 0.74 -30.19
C LYS A 36 3.94 0.37 -30.25
N ASP A 37 3.47 -0.49 -29.33
CA ASP A 37 2.08 -0.91 -29.25
C ASP A 37 1.21 0.18 -28.63
N ILE A 38 0.14 0.58 -29.31
CA ILE A 38 -0.76 1.66 -28.87
C ILE A 38 -1.41 1.37 -27.51
N ASN A 39 -1.75 0.11 -27.22
CA ASN A 39 -2.34 -0.27 -25.95
C ASN A 39 -1.34 -0.09 -24.81
N LEU A 40 -0.07 -0.39 -25.07
CA LEU A 40 1.02 -0.18 -24.10
C LEU A 40 1.33 1.30 -23.89
N ILE A 41 1.24 2.13 -24.93
CA ILE A 41 1.38 3.59 -24.82
C ILE A 41 0.25 4.17 -23.96
N ILE A 42 -0.99 3.74 -24.18
CA ILE A 42 -2.14 4.13 -23.36
C ILE A 42 -1.93 3.68 -21.90
N PHE A 43 -1.56 2.41 -21.68
CA PHE A 43 -1.24 1.89 -20.35
C PHE A 43 -0.15 2.73 -19.64
N LYS A 44 0.94 3.07 -20.34
CA LYS A 44 2.01 3.94 -19.81
C LYS A 44 1.48 5.32 -19.41
N SER A 45 0.53 5.89 -20.16
CA SER A 45 -0.08 7.19 -19.85
C SER A 45 -0.98 7.17 -18.59
N LEU A 46 -1.49 5.97 -18.24
CA LEU A 46 -2.33 5.73 -17.08
C LEU A 46 -1.55 5.23 -15.86
N LYS A 47 -0.25 4.90 -16.00
CA LYS A 47 0.54 4.23 -14.95
C LYS A 47 0.41 4.84 -13.55
N TRP A 48 0.42 6.17 -13.42
CA TRP A 48 0.34 6.86 -12.12
C TRP A 48 -1.06 6.86 -11.48
N LYS A 49 -2.05 6.32 -12.18
CA LYS A 49 -3.47 6.31 -11.77
C LYS A 49 -3.89 4.94 -11.23
N TYR A 50 -3.01 3.94 -11.27
CA TYR A 50 -3.23 2.67 -10.59
C TYR A 50 -2.94 2.80 -9.09
N ILE A 51 -3.88 2.35 -8.25
CA ILE A 51 -3.74 2.38 -6.79
C ILE A 51 -2.53 1.57 -6.30
N THR A 52 -2.10 0.57 -7.07
CA THR A 52 -0.90 -0.22 -6.79
C THR A 52 0.37 0.60 -6.88
N ILE A 53 0.46 1.56 -7.81
CA ILE A 53 1.59 2.48 -7.91
C ILE A 53 1.60 3.48 -6.75
N TRP A 54 0.42 3.95 -6.33
CA TRP A 54 0.29 4.76 -5.11
C TRP A 54 0.73 3.98 -3.88
N ASN A 55 0.29 2.72 -3.77
CA ASN A 55 0.66 1.87 -2.66
C ASN A 55 2.17 1.57 -2.64
N LEU A 56 2.82 1.33 -3.77
CA LEU A 56 4.28 1.21 -3.83
C LEU A 56 4.99 2.48 -3.32
N ALA A 57 4.47 3.67 -3.67
CA ALA A 57 4.99 4.92 -3.13
C ALA A 57 4.81 4.99 -1.59
N PHE A 58 3.63 4.59 -1.10
CA PHE A 58 3.35 4.54 0.34
C PHE A 58 4.28 3.56 1.08
N GLN A 59 4.52 2.38 0.51
CA GLN A 59 5.46 1.38 1.01
C GLN A 59 6.87 1.95 1.13
N ASN A 60 7.38 2.60 0.09
CA ASN A 60 8.73 3.15 0.12
C ASN A 60 8.88 4.33 1.08
N ILE A 61 7.90 5.25 1.14
CA ILE A 61 7.88 6.36 2.10
C ILE A 61 7.91 5.81 3.52
N TYR A 62 7.07 4.80 3.79
CA TYR A 62 6.98 4.17 5.09
C TYR A 62 8.29 3.45 5.49
N LEU A 63 8.83 2.60 4.60
CA LEU A 63 10.05 1.84 4.86
C LEU A 63 11.26 2.76 5.06
N LEU A 64 11.39 3.81 4.25
CA LEU A 64 12.43 4.81 4.42
C LEU A 64 12.31 5.52 5.79
N GLY A 65 11.08 5.89 6.18
CA GLY A 65 10.81 6.44 7.51
C GLY A 65 11.15 5.47 8.64
N CYS A 66 10.92 4.17 8.46
CA CYS A 66 11.31 3.13 9.41
C CYS A 66 12.82 3.02 9.55
N ILE A 67 13.54 2.95 8.44
CA ILE A 67 15.00 2.90 8.40
C ILE A 67 15.57 4.13 9.11
N ALA A 68 15.07 5.33 8.82
CA ALA A 68 15.50 6.56 9.47
C ALA A 68 15.25 6.54 11.00
N CYS A 69 14.08 6.09 11.44
CA CYS A 69 13.76 5.96 12.88
C CYS A 69 14.67 4.94 13.58
N ASP A 70 14.95 3.83 12.92
CA ASP A 70 15.70 2.71 13.47
C ASP A 70 17.20 3.01 13.51
N LEU A 71 17.76 3.64 12.47
CA LEU A 71 19.14 4.16 12.47
C LEU A 71 19.34 5.22 13.56
N SER A 72 18.40 6.16 13.70
CA SER A 72 18.48 7.18 14.75
C SER A 72 18.52 6.54 16.14
N THR A 73 17.70 5.50 16.36
CA THR A 73 17.68 4.75 17.63
C THR A 73 18.98 3.94 17.83
N MET A 74 19.48 3.28 16.79
CA MET A 74 20.69 2.44 16.84
C MET A 74 21.93 3.27 17.20
N PHE A 75 22.07 4.44 16.59
CA PHE A 75 23.19 5.34 16.81
C PHE A 75 22.96 6.32 17.97
N LYS A 76 21.86 6.17 18.72
CA LYS A 76 21.44 7.08 19.82
C LYS A 76 21.43 8.55 19.41
N ILE A 77 21.19 8.79 18.12
CA ILE A 77 21.07 10.14 17.58
C ILE A 77 19.66 10.58 17.98
N PHE A 78 19.58 11.70 18.71
CA PHE A 78 18.31 12.34 19.03
C PHE A 78 17.41 11.64 20.06
N ASP A 79 17.97 10.88 21.02
CA ASP A 79 17.19 10.15 22.05
C ASP A 79 16.22 11.03 22.87
N SER A 80 16.45 12.35 22.95
CA SER A 80 15.58 13.35 23.60
C SER A 80 14.88 14.31 22.63
N ASN A 81 15.00 14.12 21.31
CA ASN A 81 14.47 15.04 20.32
C ASN A 81 12.98 14.81 20.08
N LEU A 82 12.20 15.89 20.19
CA LEU A 82 10.79 15.91 19.86
C LEU A 82 10.53 15.39 18.44
N PHE A 83 11.40 15.71 17.47
CA PHE A 83 11.28 15.28 16.08
C PHE A 83 11.27 13.75 15.93
N LEU A 84 12.17 13.02 16.61
CA LEU A 84 12.21 11.55 16.51
C LEU A 84 10.97 10.90 17.13
N LYS A 85 10.47 11.46 18.24
CA LYS A 85 9.22 11.02 18.86
C LYS A 85 8.04 11.21 17.90
N GLU A 86 7.99 12.35 17.22
CA GLU A 86 6.99 12.67 16.21
C GLU A 86 7.08 11.75 14.99
N MET A 87 8.28 11.46 14.48
CA MET A 87 8.46 10.49 13.39
C MET A 87 7.99 9.08 13.78
N LYS A 88 8.32 8.61 14.99
CA LYS A 88 7.87 7.29 15.49
C LYS A 88 6.34 7.24 15.63
N ARG A 89 5.72 8.34 16.06
CA ARG A 89 4.25 8.48 16.13
C ARG A 89 3.63 8.48 14.73
N TYR A 90 4.15 9.32 13.83
CA TYR A 90 3.72 9.41 12.44
C TYR A 90 3.82 8.06 11.74
N ARG A 91 4.92 7.32 11.90
CA ARG A 91 5.09 5.97 11.38
C ARG A 91 3.93 5.06 11.80
N THR A 92 3.56 5.06 13.07
CA THR A 92 2.46 4.22 13.58
C THR A 92 1.11 4.62 12.96
N THR A 93 0.82 5.92 12.88
CA THR A 93 -0.40 6.44 12.27
C THR A 93 -0.46 6.15 10.77
N TYR A 94 0.64 6.39 10.06
CA TYR A 94 0.76 6.16 8.61
C TYR A 94 0.57 4.70 8.27
N PHE A 95 1.20 3.79 9.03
CA PHE A 95 0.98 2.36 8.86
C PHE A 95 -0.50 2.01 8.98
N ALA A 96 -1.14 2.47 10.07
CA ALA A 96 -2.49 2.06 10.41
C ALA A 96 -3.57 2.66 9.51
N ALA A 97 -3.40 3.91 9.07
CA ALA A 97 -4.38 4.63 8.27
C ALA A 97 -4.12 4.51 6.75
N VAL A 98 -2.87 4.39 6.33
CA VAL A 98 -2.51 4.45 4.90
C VAL A 98 -2.04 3.09 4.41
N LEU A 99 -0.92 2.62 4.96
CA LEU A 99 -0.19 1.51 4.36
C LEU A 99 -0.95 0.19 4.44
N TRP A 100 -1.42 -0.13 5.65
CA TRP A 100 -2.12 -1.37 5.92
C TRP A 100 -3.42 -1.46 5.11
N PRO A 101 -4.35 -0.49 5.22
CA PRO A 101 -5.61 -0.58 4.51
C PRO A 101 -5.48 -0.59 2.98
N THR A 102 -4.64 0.30 2.44
CA THR A 102 -4.44 0.40 0.98
C THR A 102 -3.90 -0.91 0.41
N SER A 103 -2.94 -1.53 1.10
CA SER A 103 -2.35 -2.77 0.60
C SER A 103 -3.32 -3.93 0.63
N LEU A 104 -4.08 -4.09 1.72
CA LEU A 104 -5.05 -5.18 1.82
C LEU A 104 -6.16 -5.02 0.77
N VAL A 105 -6.72 -3.83 0.62
CA VAL A 105 -7.72 -3.55 -0.42
C VAL A 105 -7.16 -3.82 -1.82
N ALA A 106 -5.96 -3.32 -2.14
CA ALA A 106 -5.35 -3.53 -3.45
C ALA A 106 -5.12 -5.01 -3.76
N SER A 107 -4.72 -5.81 -2.77
CA SER A 107 -4.47 -7.25 -2.91
C SER A 107 -5.77 -8.07 -3.00
N VAL A 108 -6.72 -7.81 -2.10
CA VAL A 108 -7.98 -8.55 -1.98
C VAL A 108 -8.92 -8.23 -3.14
N LEU A 109 -8.88 -7.03 -3.72
CA LEU A 109 -9.66 -6.74 -4.92
C LEU A 109 -9.02 -7.33 -6.17
N SER A 110 -7.70 -7.26 -6.31
CA SER A 110 -7.05 -7.62 -7.57
C SER A 110 -7.12 -9.09 -7.89
N TRP A 111 -6.84 -9.98 -6.93
CA TRP A 111 -6.70 -11.41 -7.22
C TRP A 111 -8.01 -12.09 -7.58
N PRO A 112 -9.13 -11.89 -6.86
CA PRO A 112 -10.42 -12.47 -7.26
C PRO A 112 -10.84 -12.00 -8.65
N ILE A 113 -10.69 -10.71 -8.96
CA ILE A 113 -11.02 -10.18 -10.30
C ILE A 113 -10.07 -10.77 -11.35
N PHE A 114 -8.78 -10.86 -11.05
CA PHE A 114 -7.78 -11.44 -11.94
C PHE A 114 -8.08 -12.92 -12.28
N PHE A 115 -8.46 -13.72 -11.28
CA PHE A 115 -8.80 -15.13 -11.50
C PHE A 115 -10.14 -15.32 -12.19
N TYR A 116 -11.11 -14.44 -11.94
CA TYR A 116 -12.40 -14.48 -12.64
C TYR A 116 -12.25 -14.07 -14.11
N ASN A 117 -11.67 -12.89 -14.36
CA ASN A 117 -11.32 -12.41 -15.68
C ASN A 117 -10.23 -11.33 -15.59
N ARG A 118 -8.99 -11.73 -15.90
CA ARG A 118 -7.83 -10.84 -15.84
C ARG A 118 -7.92 -9.61 -16.73
N GLU A 119 -8.67 -9.64 -17.83
CA GLU A 119 -8.80 -8.50 -18.75
C GLU A 119 -9.45 -7.28 -18.09
N LEU A 120 -10.12 -7.46 -16.93
CA LEU A 120 -10.76 -6.39 -16.18
C LEU A 120 -9.79 -5.55 -15.34
N VAL A 121 -8.59 -6.07 -15.01
CA VAL A 121 -7.62 -5.44 -14.10
C VAL A 121 -6.17 -5.49 -14.58
N PHE A 122 -5.78 -6.56 -15.27
CA PHE A 122 -4.44 -6.78 -15.80
C PHE A 122 -4.51 -7.48 -17.18
N PRO A 123 -4.95 -6.75 -18.23
CA PRO A 123 -5.05 -7.25 -19.59
C PRO A 123 -3.81 -8.00 -20.09
N SER A 124 -4.01 -9.03 -20.90
CA SER A 124 -2.95 -9.87 -21.46
C SER A 124 -1.90 -9.10 -22.29
N TYR A 125 -2.27 -7.97 -22.90
CA TYR A 125 -1.29 -7.14 -23.62
C TYR A 125 -0.18 -6.59 -22.70
N ILE A 126 -0.42 -6.47 -21.39
CA ILE A 126 0.55 -5.99 -20.41
C ILE A 126 1.68 -7.02 -20.21
N ASP A 127 1.44 -8.31 -20.45
CA ASP A 127 2.45 -9.38 -20.31
C ASP A 127 3.65 -9.19 -21.25
N LYS A 128 3.48 -8.39 -22.31
CA LYS A 128 4.56 -8.00 -23.23
C LYS A 128 5.65 -7.15 -22.56
N VAL A 129 5.34 -6.50 -21.44
CA VAL A 129 6.26 -5.57 -20.75
C VAL A 129 6.41 -5.89 -19.26
N LEU A 130 5.35 -6.31 -18.56
CA LEU A 130 5.41 -6.60 -17.14
C LEU A 130 5.34 -8.10 -16.89
N SER A 131 6.31 -8.59 -16.12
CA SER A 131 6.34 -9.99 -15.70
C SER A 131 5.26 -10.29 -14.65
N LEU A 132 4.87 -11.56 -14.55
CA LEU A 132 4.06 -12.05 -13.45
C LEU A 132 4.72 -11.78 -12.08
N GLY A 133 6.06 -11.81 -12.03
CA GLY A 133 6.82 -11.44 -10.84
C GLY A 133 6.55 -9.99 -10.41
N SER A 134 6.58 -9.04 -11.35
CA SER A 134 6.21 -7.65 -11.08
C SER A 134 4.76 -7.50 -10.63
N ASN A 135 3.85 -8.31 -11.19
CA ASN A 135 2.46 -8.35 -10.74
C ASN A 135 2.34 -8.81 -9.28
N HIS A 136 3.06 -9.88 -8.89
CA HIS A 136 3.13 -10.29 -7.48
C HIS A 136 3.79 -9.23 -6.58
N MET A 137 4.81 -8.50 -7.06
CA MET A 137 5.44 -7.43 -6.29
C MET A 137 4.47 -6.31 -5.90
N ILE A 138 3.51 -5.98 -6.77
CA ILE A 138 2.58 -4.87 -6.53
C ILE A 138 1.25 -5.31 -5.90
N HIS A 139 0.92 -6.61 -5.91
CA HIS A 139 -0.34 -7.14 -5.37
C HIS A 139 -0.20 -8.10 -4.19
N SER A 140 0.89 -8.88 -4.10
CA SER A 140 1.08 -9.88 -3.03
C SER A 140 2.19 -9.47 -2.06
N PHE A 141 3.34 -9.06 -2.60
CA PHE A 141 4.52 -8.74 -1.79
C PHE A 141 4.29 -7.57 -0.84
N ILE A 142 3.46 -6.59 -1.23
CA ILE A 142 3.00 -5.50 -0.36
C ILE A 142 2.34 -5.99 0.95
N ILE A 143 1.65 -7.14 0.92
CA ILE A 143 1.05 -7.75 2.12
C ILE A 143 2.14 -8.38 2.99
N LEU A 144 3.16 -8.98 2.37
CA LEU A 144 4.31 -9.54 3.09
C LEU A 144 5.10 -8.43 3.80
N VAL A 145 5.30 -7.27 3.16
CA VAL A 145 5.91 -6.09 3.80
C VAL A 145 5.10 -5.63 5.01
N ASN A 146 3.77 -5.56 4.85
CA ASN A 146 2.90 -5.18 5.95
C ASN A 146 2.92 -6.19 7.10
N ALA A 147 2.95 -7.48 6.79
CA ALA A 147 3.04 -8.55 7.79
C ALA A 147 4.38 -8.50 8.53
N TRP A 148 5.49 -8.30 7.82
CA TRP A 148 6.82 -8.10 8.40
C TRP A 148 6.81 -6.99 9.46
N GLU A 149 6.24 -5.84 9.11
CA GLU A 149 6.15 -4.68 9.99
C GLU A 149 5.17 -4.87 11.16
N LEU A 150 4.04 -5.52 10.93
CA LEU A 150 3.06 -5.83 11.96
C LEU A 150 3.64 -6.79 13.01
N VAL A 151 4.41 -7.79 12.59
CA VAL A 151 5.04 -8.79 13.47
C VAL A 151 6.19 -8.18 14.27
N LEU A 152 7.06 -7.38 13.65
CA LEU A 152 8.31 -6.93 14.29
C LEU A 152 8.20 -5.63 15.08
N LEU A 153 7.22 -4.78 14.78
CA LEU A 153 7.07 -3.49 15.45
C LEU A 153 5.74 -3.44 16.21
N PRO A 154 5.77 -3.56 17.56
CA PRO A 154 4.57 -3.46 18.38
C PRO A 154 3.84 -2.15 18.13
N ARG A 155 2.50 -2.22 18.05
CA ARG A 155 1.63 -1.05 17.88
C ARG A 155 0.59 -1.04 18.99
N LYS A 156 0.21 0.16 19.41
CA LYS A 156 -0.93 0.36 20.29
C LYS A 156 -2.12 0.79 19.45
N ARG A 157 -3.28 0.19 19.73
CA ARG A 157 -4.55 0.65 19.20
C ARG A 157 -4.74 2.12 19.63
N PRO A 158 -5.12 3.03 18.73
CA PRO A 158 -5.32 4.42 19.10
C PRO A 158 -6.54 4.53 20.03
N ALA A 159 -6.54 5.52 20.93
CA ALA A 159 -7.66 5.77 21.84
C ALA A 159 -8.92 6.20 21.08
N THR A 160 -8.74 6.91 19.96
CA THR A 160 -9.81 7.30 19.04
C THR A 160 -9.39 6.96 17.61
N HIS A 161 -10.37 6.66 16.74
CA HIS A 161 -10.09 6.30 15.35
C HIS A 161 -10.23 7.47 14.37
N ASN A 162 -10.65 8.66 14.84
CA ASN A 162 -11.02 9.80 14.01
C ASN A 162 -9.91 10.28 13.09
N THR A 163 -8.69 10.45 13.62
CA THR A 163 -7.54 10.88 12.79
C THR A 163 -7.22 9.89 11.69
N ASN A 164 -7.27 8.60 11.99
CA ASN A 164 -6.99 7.55 11.00
C ASN A 164 -8.07 7.53 9.92
N PHE A 165 -9.34 7.64 10.30
CA PHE A 165 -10.44 7.72 9.34
C PHE A 165 -10.41 8.98 8.49
N LEU A 166 -10.04 10.12 9.06
CA LEU A 166 -9.87 11.35 8.28
C LEU A 166 -8.76 11.19 7.24
N ILE A 167 -7.60 10.65 7.64
CA ILE A 167 -6.48 10.39 6.72
C ILE A 167 -6.90 9.42 5.62
N MET A 168 -7.57 8.32 5.97
CA MET A 168 -8.12 7.37 5.00
C MET A 168 -9.06 8.11 4.04
N ALA A 169 -10.11 8.76 4.54
CA ALA A 169 -11.09 9.47 3.72
C ALA A 169 -10.41 10.43 2.74
N VAL A 170 -9.46 11.25 3.19
CA VAL A 170 -8.71 12.17 2.31
C VAL A 170 -7.97 11.43 1.19
N ILE A 171 -7.30 10.33 1.48
CA ILE A 171 -6.53 9.57 0.46
C ILE A 171 -7.47 8.89 -0.55
N TYR A 172 -8.55 8.25 -0.09
CA TYR A 172 -9.47 7.56 -0.99
C TYR A 172 -10.31 8.52 -1.81
N GLU A 173 -10.74 9.65 -1.23
CA GLU A 173 -11.42 10.71 -1.99
C GLU A 173 -10.49 11.35 -3.01
N ALA A 174 -9.21 11.58 -2.67
CA ALA A 174 -8.22 12.07 -3.64
C ALA A 174 -8.02 11.07 -4.79
N TYR A 175 -7.94 9.77 -4.49
CA TYR A 175 -7.81 8.74 -5.50
C TYR A 175 -9.07 8.61 -6.37
N PHE A 176 -10.25 8.61 -5.77
CA PHE A 176 -11.51 8.58 -6.48
C PHE A 176 -11.67 9.80 -7.40
N THR A 177 -11.35 10.99 -6.89
CA THR A 177 -11.34 12.23 -7.67
C THR A 177 -10.38 12.12 -8.85
N LEU A 178 -9.16 11.60 -8.66
CA LEU A 178 -8.21 11.35 -9.75
C LEU A 178 -8.81 10.44 -10.83
N MET A 179 -9.45 9.34 -10.43
CA MET A 179 -10.06 8.38 -11.36
C MET A 179 -11.17 9.03 -12.20
N ILE A 180 -12.13 9.69 -11.54
CA ILE A 180 -13.26 10.36 -12.22
C ILE A 180 -12.76 11.49 -13.12
N THR A 181 -11.88 12.36 -12.63
CA THR A 181 -11.37 13.48 -13.42
C THR A 181 -10.56 13.01 -14.62
N ASN A 182 -9.73 11.96 -14.47
CA ASN A 182 -9.02 11.38 -15.60
C ASN A 182 -9.97 10.87 -16.69
N TYR A 183 -10.99 10.12 -16.31
CA TYR A 183 -11.97 9.63 -17.28
C TYR A 183 -12.70 10.79 -17.98
N ARG A 184 -13.11 11.82 -17.23
CA ARG A 184 -13.76 13.01 -17.81
C ARG A 184 -12.88 13.78 -18.79
N HIS A 185 -11.56 13.81 -18.57
CA HIS A 185 -10.63 14.54 -19.45
C HIS A 185 -10.12 13.72 -20.63
N THR A 186 -9.95 12.40 -20.47
CA THR A 186 -9.27 11.56 -21.46
C THR A 186 -10.16 10.49 -22.09
N GLY A 187 -11.33 10.22 -21.50
CA GLY A 187 -12.15 9.05 -21.83
C GLY A 187 -11.55 7.72 -21.38
N LEU A 188 -10.46 7.76 -20.60
CA LEU A 188 -9.70 6.58 -20.22
C LEU A 188 -9.92 6.17 -18.75
N TRP A 189 -10.21 4.89 -18.51
CA TRP A 189 -10.15 4.30 -17.17
C TRP A 189 -8.86 3.51 -16.98
N PRO A 190 -8.18 3.67 -15.82
CA PRO A 190 -7.05 2.80 -15.46
C PRO A 190 -7.44 1.32 -15.37
N TYR A 191 -8.65 1.02 -14.90
CA TYR A 191 -9.17 -0.35 -14.81
C TYR A 191 -10.24 -0.57 -15.87
N PRO A 192 -10.06 -1.52 -16.81
CA PRO A 192 -11.07 -1.84 -17.81
C PRO A 192 -12.46 -2.13 -17.23
N LEU A 193 -12.53 -2.76 -16.04
CA LEU A 193 -13.77 -2.98 -15.30
C LEU A 193 -14.66 -1.73 -15.19
N ALA A 194 -14.06 -0.55 -15.05
CA ALA A 194 -14.83 0.68 -14.88
C ALA A 194 -15.62 1.07 -16.15
N TYR A 195 -15.19 0.66 -17.36
CA TYR A 195 -15.97 0.90 -18.58
C TYR A 195 -17.31 0.17 -18.57
N ASP A 196 -17.33 -1.06 -18.04
CA ASP A 196 -18.54 -1.89 -18.03
C ASP A 196 -19.52 -1.44 -16.93
N LEU A 197 -18.99 -0.91 -15.82
CA LEU A 197 -19.80 -0.55 -14.67
C LEU A 197 -20.27 0.90 -14.70
N TYR A 198 -19.44 1.82 -15.19
CA TYR A 198 -19.72 3.26 -15.11
C TYR A 198 -21.00 3.62 -15.88
N GLY A 199 -21.91 4.34 -15.21
CA GLY A 199 -23.24 4.65 -15.74
C GLY A 199 -24.34 3.64 -15.38
N THR A 200 -23.99 2.52 -14.70
CA THR A 200 -24.95 1.54 -14.17
C THR A 200 -25.03 1.59 -12.65
N ILE A 201 -25.98 0.88 -12.04
CA ILE A 201 -26.07 0.70 -10.58
C ILE A 201 -24.86 -0.05 -10.00
N TYR A 202 -24.13 -0.81 -10.81
CA TYR A 202 -23.01 -1.61 -10.34
C TYR A 202 -21.79 -0.76 -9.98
N PHE A 203 -21.61 0.42 -10.57
CA PHE A 203 -20.52 1.32 -10.22
C PHE A 203 -20.59 1.83 -8.77
N PRO A 204 -21.71 2.44 -8.31
CA PRO A 204 -21.82 2.84 -6.91
C PRO A 204 -21.83 1.64 -5.95
N LEU A 205 -22.35 0.47 -6.35
CA LEU A 205 -22.26 -0.75 -5.55
C LEU A 205 -20.81 -1.23 -5.38
N LEU A 206 -20.00 -1.17 -6.44
CA LEU A 206 -18.57 -1.44 -6.35
C LEU A 206 -17.89 -0.46 -5.40
N MET A 207 -18.16 0.85 -5.51
CA MET A 207 -17.58 1.86 -4.62
C MET A 207 -17.97 1.61 -3.15
N LEU A 208 -19.23 1.26 -2.88
CA LEU A 208 -19.68 0.88 -1.55
C LEU A 208 -18.97 -0.38 -1.04
N GLY A 209 -18.80 -1.40 -1.89
CA GLY A 209 -18.05 -2.61 -1.56
C GLY A 209 -16.59 -2.31 -1.21
N ILE A 210 -15.94 -1.43 -1.97
CA ILE A 210 -14.57 -0.98 -1.69
C ILE A 210 -14.51 -0.22 -0.35
N LEU A 211 -15.48 0.65 -0.07
CA LEU A 211 -15.56 1.37 1.21
C LEU A 211 -15.73 0.41 2.40
N ILE A 212 -16.60 -0.59 2.28
CA ILE A 212 -16.79 -1.62 3.31
C ILE A 212 -15.50 -2.41 3.51
N LEU A 213 -14.86 -2.86 2.42
CA LEU A 213 -13.60 -3.59 2.48
C LEU A 213 -12.49 -2.74 3.11
N GLN A 214 -12.48 -1.44 2.84
CA GLN A 214 -11.54 -0.49 3.41
C GLN A 214 -11.71 -0.32 4.92
N ILE A 215 -12.95 -0.17 5.39
CA ILE A 215 -13.26 -0.10 6.83
C ILE A 215 -12.91 -1.42 7.52
N PHE A 216 -13.29 -2.54 6.91
CA PHE A 216 -12.92 -3.88 7.39
C PHE A 216 -11.40 -4.03 7.50
N SER A 217 -10.68 -3.63 6.45
CA SER A 217 -9.23 -3.68 6.41
C SER A 217 -8.60 -2.84 7.51
N TYR A 218 -9.14 -1.68 7.83
CA TYR A 218 -8.64 -0.88 8.94
C TYR A 218 -8.83 -1.59 10.27
N PHE A 219 -9.97 -2.21 10.53
CA PHE A 219 -10.24 -2.83 11.83
C PHE A 219 -9.53 -4.18 12.02
N ILE A 220 -9.39 -4.99 10.97
CA ILE A 220 -8.77 -6.33 11.08
C ILE A 220 -7.30 -6.27 11.52
N GLN A 221 -6.63 -5.13 11.34
CA GLN A 221 -5.25 -4.95 11.80
C GLN A 221 -5.12 -5.08 13.33
N TRP A 222 -6.13 -4.67 14.10
CA TRP A 222 -6.00 -4.63 15.56
C TRP A 222 -6.03 -6.01 16.21
N PRO A 223 -6.97 -6.92 15.85
CA PRO A 223 -6.88 -8.32 16.24
C PRO A 223 -5.55 -8.96 15.86
N LEU A 224 -5.00 -8.66 14.67
CA LEU A 224 -3.71 -9.19 14.24
C LEU A 224 -2.54 -8.65 15.09
N VAL A 225 -2.54 -7.35 15.41
CA VAL A 225 -1.57 -6.76 16.32
C VAL A 225 -1.67 -7.40 17.72
N ASP A 226 -2.90 -7.60 18.22
CA ASP A 226 -3.13 -8.25 19.51
C ASP A 226 -2.74 -9.75 19.46
N LEU A 227 -2.84 -10.43 18.32
CA LEU A 227 -2.33 -11.80 18.16
C LEU A 227 -0.79 -11.85 18.24
N CYS A 228 -0.11 -10.93 17.56
CA CYS A 228 1.35 -10.89 17.54
C CYS A 228 1.98 -10.39 18.85
N HIS A 229 1.30 -9.46 19.55
CA HIS A 229 1.88 -8.74 20.70
C HIS A 229 1.05 -8.82 21.99
N GLY A 230 -0.15 -9.40 21.98
CA GLY A 230 -1.09 -9.36 23.12
C GLY A 230 -0.63 -10.13 24.36
N SER A 231 0.18 -11.18 24.20
CA SER A 231 0.84 -11.85 25.34
C SER A 231 1.85 -10.94 26.06
N ARG A 232 2.34 -9.90 25.40
CA ARG A 232 3.29 -8.92 25.96
C ARG A 232 2.60 -7.86 26.82
N LYS A 233 1.27 -7.67 26.71
CA LYS A 233 0.48 -6.77 27.57
C LYS A 233 0.24 -7.30 28.99
N LYS A 234 0.43 -8.60 29.24
CA LYS A 234 0.18 -9.24 30.55
C LYS A 234 1.41 -9.25 31.49
N LYS A 235 2.55 -8.70 31.06
CA LYS A 235 3.81 -8.72 31.81
C LYS A 235 4.29 -7.34 32.28
N ASP A 236 3.53 -6.29 31.99
CA ASP A 236 3.69 -4.94 32.55
C ASP A 236 2.52 -4.67 33.50
#